data_AF-A0A7I8D9A0-F1
#
_entry.id   AF-A0A7I8D9A0-F1
#
_cell.length_a   1.000
_cell.length_b   1.000
_cell.length_c   1.000
_cell.angle_alpha   90.00
_cell.angle_beta   90.00
_cell.angle_gamma   90.00
#
_symmetry.space_group_name_H-M   'P 1'
#
loop_
_entity.id
_entity.type
_entity.pdbx_description
1 polymer ?
#
loop_
_entity_poly.entity_id
_entity_poly.type
_entity_poly.pdbx_seq_one_letter_code
_entity_poly.pdbx_strand_id
1 'polypeptide(L)'
;MQKRKWILMMVASICLIVLFQTGLVWSNMQHEKLAAGPFSRAASLDSALSVVPQQLSDDEFVYLTDHAMVRMKLIEGRLQPVQKWSLPSPSLAAAKQLKVVGDAVYWIAEDSLFRSQREHEEWGPVHDLGKAFAFDVIVGADGAQYITVSDDRQIGIAVWQNNQIYRLRQIALQDVVWLHTRLEENGRLSIASIAESGSVDRALWWTTFNAVAVKLEGQTKIGSFQLPHGTDFRSIDFRLTDTDAYLFYTAGPVHTAGSGHTAGPVYRDETATQTGDRLFLLTFSFKQLQAVHWKEIKVLTESGTVSGGDHRSQPSADFSEWVALNGNIWRVDFKQGEPVRSEIAVGHQLSVGHPLLLTEPDSNHKTLVWLRRSTAKKAELLFCTDNPVEKQRIDQLTSKNWPAAVSAAGKRLGGVVFALAAVIKWAAAPLLYLGCLSVFRRRLKNARWGFLLSVCIALYMANKLLFIGQFYGPQSVLLMPEWAATLWGKYLSAFGTALAGSWAAYKAGGTGADFSSIVRYAVFFMLFDMIVSSVWFGFFIN
;
A
#
# COMPACT_ATOMS: atom_id res chain seq x y z
N MET A 1 -34.17 5.92 46.06
CA MET A 1 -33.93 6.81 44.89
C MET A 1 -32.51 6.77 44.33
N GLN A 2 -31.46 6.65 45.15
CA GLN A 2 -30.05 6.73 44.71
C GLN A 2 -29.62 5.61 43.74
N LYS A 3 -30.02 4.34 43.97
CA LYS A 3 -29.70 3.20 43.08
C LYS A 3 -30.20 3.36 41.64
N ARG A 4 -31.39 3.95 41.44
CA ARG A 4 -31.97 4.22 40.10
C ARG A 4 -31.15 5.25 39.32
N LYS A 5 -30.64 6.29 39.98
CA LYS A 5 -29.77 7.30 39.35
C LYS A 5 -28.47 6.70 38.83
N TRP A 6 -27.89 5.75 39.56
CA TRP A 6 -26.65 5.06 39.17
C TRP A 6 -26.82 4.14 37.95
N ILE A 7 -27.89 3.35 37.92
CA ILE A 7 -28.20 2.49 36.76
C ILE A 7 -28.41 3.36 35.51
N LEU A 8 -29.17 4.46 35.65
CA LEU A 8 -29.41 5.39 34.55
C LEU A 8 -28.10 6.01 34.02
N MET A 9 -27.18 6.37 34.91
CA MET A 9 -25.90 6.97 34.54
C MET A 9 -24.96 5.95 33.86
N MET A 10 -25.00 4.68 34.29
CA MET A 10 -24.24 3.60 33.67
C MET A 10 -24.77 3.27 32.26
N VAL A 11 -26.09 3.17 32.10
CA VAL A 11 -26.74 2.97 30.80
C VAL A 11 -26.48 4.15 29.87
N ALA A 12 -26.59 5.38 30.38
CA ALA A 12 -26.28 6.58 29.59
C ALA A 12 -24.81 6.60 29.12
N SER A 13 -23.88 6.16 29.97
CA SER A 13 -22.46 6.06 29.59
C SER A 13 -22.24 5.01 28.50
N ILE A 14 -22.87 3.84 28.61
CA ILE A 14 -22.81 2.78 27.57
C ILE A 14 -23.40 3.28 26.26
N CYS A 15 -24.58 3.92 26.28
CA CYS A 15 -25.19 4.50 25.08
C CYS A 15 -24.31 5.57 24.45
N LEU A 16 -23.68 6.42 25.25
CA LEU A 16 -22.77 7.46 24.76
C LEU A 16 -21.49 6.88 24.16
N ILE A 17 -20.98 5.77 24.70
CA ILE A 17 -19.87 5.01 24.11
C ILE A 17 -20.28 4.39 22.78
N VAL A 18 -21.45 3.76 22.69
CA VAL A 18 -21.95 3.19 21.43
C VAL A 18 -22.14 4.29 20.39
N LEU A 19 -22.73 5.43 20.75
CA LEU A 19 -22.92 6.58 19.85
C LEU A 19 -21.59 7.22 19.44
N PHE A 20 -20.61 7.29 20.35
CA PHE A 20 -19.28 7.82 20.06
C PHE A 20 -18.49 6.85 19.16
N GLN A 21 -18.58 5.54 19.39
CA GLN A 21 -17.98 4.53 18.52
C GLN A 21 -18.63 4.49 17.15
N THR A 22 -19.96 4.55 17.04
CA THR A 22 -20.63 4.64 15.74
C THR A 22 -20.33 5.96 15.04
N GLY A 23 -20.26 7.08 15.78
CA GLY A 23 -19.84 8.38 15.26
C GLY A 23 -18.40 8.38 14.76
N LEU A 24 -17.46 7.75 15.46
CA LEU A 24 -16.07 7.59 15.02
C LEU A 24 -15.94 6.61 13.86
N VAL A 25 -16.67 5.50 13.85
CA VAL A 25 -16.71 4.57 12.72
C VAL A 25 -17.26 5.30 11.49
N TRP A 26 -18.34 6.08 11.65
CA TRP A 26 -18.91 6.90 10.60
C TRP A 26 -17.93 7.99 10.12
N SER A 27 -17.30 8.72 11.04
CA SER A 27 -16.30 9.75 10.73
C SER A 27 -15.07 9.17 10.03
N ASN A 28 -14.67 7.94 10.35
CA ASN A 28 -13.56 7.27 9.67
C ASN A 28 -13.97 6.71 8.32
N MET A 29 -15.20 6.21 8.16
CA MET A 29 -15.75 5.90 6.83
C MET A 29 -15.83 7.17 5.98
N GLN A 30 -16.05 8.33 6.59
CA GLN A 30 -15.99 9.63 5.91
C GLN A 30 -14.54 10.10 5.70
N HIS A 31 -13.60 9.84 6.60
CA HIS A 31 -12.18 10.14 6.37
C HIS A 31 -11.54 9.22 5.32
N GLU A 32 -11.93 7.94 5.21
CA GLU A 32 -11.58 7.10 4.05
C GLU A 32 -12.17 7.66 2.74
N LYS A 33 -13.29 8.40 2.80
CA LYS A 33 -13.84 9.15 1.67
C LYS A 33 -13.15 10.49 1.42
N LEU A 34 -12.63 11.16 2.46
CA LEU A 34 -12.10 12.53 2.43
C LEU A 34 -10.57 12.62 2.38
N ALA A 35 -9.85 11.54 2.70
CA ALA A 35 -8.39 11.45 2.57
C ALA A 35 -7.93 11.18 1.13
N ALA A 36 -8.87 10.98 0.22
CA ALA A 36 -8.63 10.63 -1.16
C ALA A 36 -8.69 11.93 -1.98
N GLY A 37 -7.61 12.29 -2.67
CA GLY A 37 -7.52 13.49 -3.51
C GLY A 37 -8.50 13.42 -4.72
N PRO A 38 -8.06 13.69 -5.97
CA PRO A 38 -8.97 13.57 -7.12
C PRO A 38 -9.59 12.16 -7.24
N PHE A 39 -8.89 11.13 -6.77
CA PHE A 39 -9.31 9.73 -6.77
C PHE A 39 -9.99 9.34 -5.46
N SER A 40 -11.14 8.64 -5.48
CA SER A 40 -11.83 8.15 -4.26
C SER A 40 -11.57 6.66 -3.97
N ARG A 41 -12.56 5.95 -3.41
CA ARG A 41 -12.51 4.53 -3.08
C ARG A 41 -12.25 3.70 -4.33
N ALA A 42 -11.50 2.61 -4.16
CA ALA A 42 -11.30 1.62 -5.20
C ALA A 42 -12.53 0.72 -5.39
N ALA A 43 -12.90 0.46 -6.65
CA ALA A 43 -13.84 -0.59 -7.03
C ALA A 43 -13.10 -1.78 -7.66
N SER A 44 -13.64 -2.99 -7.45
CA SER A 44 -13.13 -4.20 -8.10
C SER A 44 -13.76 -4.35 -9.47
N LEU A 45 -12.94 -4.56 -10.50
CA LEU A 45 -13.37 -4.94 -11.84
C LEU A 45 -13.66 -6.44 -11.89
N ASP A 46 -12.64 -7.26 -11.65
CA ASP A 46 -12.73 -8.72 -11.74
C ASP A 46 -11.54 -9.40 -11.06
N SER A 47 -11.57 -10.73 -11.00
CA SER A 47 -10.40 -11.55 -10.70
C SER A 47 -9.49 -11.62 -11.92
N ALA A 48 -8.24 -11.20 -11.73
CA ALA A 48 -7.18 -11.30 -12.72
C ALA A 48 -6.16 -12.37 -12.32
N LEU A 49 -5.39 -12.84 -13.29
CA LEU A 49 -4.16 -13.55 -13.01
C LEU A 49 -3.14 -12.58 -12.41
N SER A 50 -2.13 -13.09 -11.71
CA SER A 50 -1.08 -12.24 -11.09
C SER A 50 -0.13 -11.58 -12.10
N VAL A 51 -0.44 -11.65 -13.39
CA VAL A 51 0.28 -10.96 -14.45
C VAL A 51 -0.17 -9.52 -14.49
N VAL A 52 0.82 -8.62 -14.51
CA VAL A 52 0.62 -7.17 -14.54
C VAL A 52 -0.24 -6.77 -15.75
N PRO A 53 -1.25 -5.90 -15.58
CA PRO A 53 -2.00 -5.37 -16.71
C PRO A 53 -1.05 -4.58 -17.61
N GLN A 54 -1.27 -4.63 -18.91
CA GLN A 54 -0.42 -3.94 -19.86
C GLN A 54 -1.20 -2.79 -20.48
N GLN A 55 -0.65 -1.58 -20.39
CA GLN A 55 -1.17 -0.43 -21.10
C GLN A 55 -0.94 -0.58 -22.62
N LEU A 56 -1.98 -0.33 -23.41
CA LEU A 56 -1.94 -0.37 -24.87
C LEU A 56 -1.88 1.04 -25.47
N SER A 57 -2.57 1.99 -24.85
CA SER A 57 -2.60 3.43 -25.17
C SER A 57 -2.91 4.24 -23.91
N ASP A 58 -2.99 5.56 -24.01
CA ASP A 58 -3.32 6.42 -22.87
C ASP A 58 -4.69 6.09 -22.25
N ASP A 59 -5.64 5.59 -23.03
CA ASP A 59 -7.01 5.28 -22.64
C ASP A 59 -7.31 3.77 -22.57
N GLU A 60 -6.36 2.90 -22.88
CA GLU A 60 -6.61 1.45 -22.99
C GLU A 60 -5.55 0.60 -22.30
N PHE A 61 -6.00 -0.53 -21.77
CA PHE A 61 -5.14 -1.56 -21.24
C PHE A 61 -5.74 -2.95 -21.44
N VAL A 62 -4.91 -3.97 -21.25
CA VAL A 62 -5.30 -5.38 -21.30
C VAL A 62 -4.90 -6.10 -20.02
N TYR A 63 -5.73 -7.02 -19.58
CA TYR A 63 -5.41 -7.91 -18.47
C TYR A 63 -5.87 -9.36 -18.76
N LEU A 64 -5.33 -10.30 -18.00
CA LEU A 64 -5.65 -11.72 -18.12
C LEU A 64 -6.54 -12.20 -16.98
N THR A 65 -7.50 -13.06 -17.31
CA THR A 65 -8.28 -13.89 -16.39
C THR A 65 -7.90 -15.35 -16.59
N ASP A 66 -8.47 -16.26 -15.80
CA ASP A 66 -8.21 -17.71 -15.93
C ASP A 66 -8.56 -18.28 -17.33
N HIS A 67 -9.43 -17.61 -18.09
CA HIS A 67 -10.00 -18.14 -19.33
C HIS A 67 -9.99 -17.17 -20.51
N ALA A 68 -9.65 -15.90 -20.28
CA ALA A 68 -9.75 -14.87 -21.30
C ALA A 68 -8.76 -13.73 -21.08
N MET A 69 -8.39 -13.09 -22.18
CA MET A 69 -7.75 -11.80 -22.21
C MET A 69 -8.81 -10.72 -22.42
N VAL A 70 -8.83 -9.71 -21.58
CA VAL A 70 -9.86 -8.66 -21.60
C VAL A 70 -9.21 -7.32 -21.90
N ARG A 71 -9.64 -6.68 -22.99
CA ARG A 71 -9.26 -5.31 -23.36
C ARG A 71 -10.26 -4.34 -22.78
N MET A 72 -9.75 -3.38 -22.03
CA MET A 72 -10.52 -2.34 -21.37
C MET A 72 -10.19 -0.99 -22.00
N LYS A 73 -11.20 -0.14 -22.15
CA LYS A 73 -11.06 1.23 -22.63
C LYS A 73 -11.74 2.20 -21.67
N LEU A 74 -11.14 3.37 -21.50
CA LEU A 74 -11.73 4.51 -20.82
C LEU A 74 -12.59 5.28 -21.84
N ILE A 75 -13.92 5.23 -21.65
CA ILE A 75 -14.90 5.90 -22.52
C ILE A 75 -15.85 6.71 -21.63
N GLU A 76 -15.93 8.01 -21.87
CA GLU A 76 -16.69 9.00 -21.08
C GLU A 76 -16.35 8.91 -19.58
N GLY A 77 -15.05 8.80 -19.29
CA GLY A 77 -14.50 8.61 -17.95
C GLY A 77 -14.95 7.33 -17.24
N ARG A 78 -15.45 6.31 -17.97
CA ARG A 78 -15.79 4.98 -17.44
C ARG A 78 -14.95 3.88 -18.07
N LEU A 79 -14.48 2.95 -17.25
CA LEU A 79 -13.85 1.73 -17.74
C LEU A 79 -14.90 0.77 -18.29
N GLN A 80 -14.74 0.39 -19.55
CA GLN A 80 -15.64 -0.53 -20.23
C GLN A 80 -14.83 -1.64 -20.93
N PRO A 81 -15.26 -2.91 -20.84
CA PRO A 81 -14.69 -3.98 -21.64
C PRO A 81 -15.10 -3.76 -23.10
N VAL A 82 -14.12 -3.50 -23.97
CA VAL A 82 -14.38 -3.33 -25.41
C VAL A 82 -14.24 -4.64 -26.17
N GLN A 83 -13.34 -5.53 -25.71
CA GLN A 83 -13.10 -6.83 -26.33
C GLN A 83 -12.72 -7.86 -25.28
N LYS A 84 -13.14 -9.11 -25.50
CA LYS A 84 -12.78 -10.27 -24.69
C LYS A 84 -12.41 -11.41 -25.61
N TRP A 85 -11.18 -11.89 -25.49
CA TRP A 85 -10.65 -12.98 -26.30
C TRP A 85 -10.44 -14.23 -25.44
N SER A 86 -10.72 -15.41 -25.98
CA SER A 86 -10.25 -16.66 -25.39
C SER A 86 -8.71 -16.66 -25.30
N LEU A 87 -8.09 -17.52 -24.49
CA LEU A 87 -6.63 -17.61 -24.46
C LEU A 87 -6.14 -18.46 -25.66
N PRO A 88 -5.05 -18.08 -26.35
CA PRO A 88 -4.46 -18.88 -27.43
C PRO A 88 -3.90 -20.22 -26.94
N SER A 89 -3.51 -20.27 -25.66
CA SER A 89 -2.93 -21.45 -25.01
C SER A 89 -3.22 -21.42 -23.51
N PRO A 90 -3.41 -22.57 -22.85
CA PRO A 90 -3.45 -22.65 -21.39
C PRO A 90 -2.16 -22.14 -20.72
N SER A 91 -1.01 -22.22 -21.40
CA SER A 91 0.28 -21.73 -20.88
C SER A 91 0.28 -20.22 -20.62
N LEU A 92 -0.51 -19.45 -21.36
CA LEU A 92 -0.65 -18.01 -21.16
C LEU A 92 -1.24 -17.68 -19.77
N ALA A 93 -2.10 -18.55 -19.23
CA ALA A 93 -2.64 -18.36 -17.88
C ALA A 93 -1.58 -18.54 -16.77
N ALA A 94 -0.46 -19.18 -17.09
CA ALA A 94 0.69 -19.35 -16.21
C ALA A 94 1.86 -18.43 -16.58
N ALA A 95 1.63 -17.44 -17.45
CA ALA A 95 2.69 -16.55 -17.90
C ALA A 95 3.34 -15.79 -16.75
N LYS A 96 4.66 -15.65 -16.79
CA LYS A 96 5.44 -14.79 -15.88
C LYS A 96 5.51 -13.36 -16.40
N GLN A 97 5.52 -13.21 -17.72
CA GLN A 97 5.58 -11.93 -18.44
C GLN A 97 4.69 -12.01 -19.68
N LEU A 98 4.07 -10.88 -20.03
CA LEU A 98 3.15 -10.72 -21.16
C LEU A 98 3.46 -9.43 -21.92
N LYS A 99 3.35 -9.47 -23.25
CA LYS A 99 3.30 -8.29 -24.12
C LYS A 99 2.31 -8.52 -25.26
N VAL A 100 1.31 -7.66 -25.37
CA VAL A 100 0.37 -7.52 -26.47
C VAL A 100 0.82 -6.35 -27.33
N VAL A 101 0.92 -6.59 -28.63
CA VAL A 101 1.41 -5.63 -29.61
C VAL A 101 0.58 -5.74 -30.88
N GLY A 102 -0.30 -4.76 -31.10
CA GLY A 102 -1.33 -4.85 -32.12
C GLY A 102 -2.21 -6.10 -31.91
N ASP A 103 -2.30 -6.93 -32.93
CA ASP A 103 -3.04 -8.21 -32.90
C ASP A 103 -2.19 -9.42 -32.47
N ALA A 104 -0.95 -9.21 -32.01
CA ALA A 104 -0.08 -10.28 -31.53
C ALA A 104 0.04 -10.26 -30.01
N VAL A 105 0.17 -11.45 -29.42
CA VAL A 105 0.51 -11.64 -28.01
C VAL A 105 1.78 -12.48 -27.88
N TYR A 106 2.63 -12.05 -26.97
CA TYR A 106 3.87 -12.68 -26.58
C TYR A 106 3.87 -12.93 -25.08
N TRP A 107 4.37 -14.08 -24.64
CA TRP A 107 4.43 -14.40 -23.22
C TRP A 107 5.56 -15.37 -22.90
N ILE A 108 6.08 -15.27 -21.67
CA ILE A 108 7.00 -16.28 -21.12
C ILE A 108 6.20 -17.24 -20.23
N ALA A 109 6.24 -18.51 -20.56
CA ALA A 109 5.76 -19.61 -19.72
C ALA A 109 6.78 -20.75 -19.75
N GLU A 110 6.96 -21.46 -18.63
CA GLU A 110 7.89 -22.61 -18.57
C GLU A 110 9.31 -22.30 -19.09
N ASP A 111 9.76 -21.05 -18.90
CA ASP A 111 11.06 -20.52 -19.34
C ASP A 111 11.26 -20.49 -20.88
N SER A 112 10.17 -20.54 -21.65
CA SER A 112 10.14 -20.32 -23.11
C SER A 112 9.30 -19.10 -23.47
N LEU A 113 9.71 -18.38 -24.52
CA LEU A 113 8.95 -17.29 -25.14
C LEU A 113 8.01 -17.86 -26.21
N PHE A 114 6.73 -17.59 -26.06
CA PHE A 114 5.70 -17.95 -27.02
C PHE A 114 5.12 -16.72 -27.70
N ARG A 115 4.58 -16.93 -28.91
CA ARG A 115 3.83 -15.94 -29.68
C ARG A 115 2.56 -16.56 -30.26
N SER A 116 1.49 -15.79 -30.33
CA SER A 116 0.35 -16.06 -31.20
C SER A 116 -0.12 -14.75 -31.82
N GLN A 117 -0.63 -14.81 -33.05
CA GLN A 117 -1.18 -13.67 -33.76
C GLN A 117 -2.65 -13.92 -34.02
N ARG A 118 -3.47 -12.92 -33.75
CA ARG A 118 -4.89 -12.95 -34.00
C ARG A 118 -5.18 -12.72 -35.48
N GLU A 119 -6.06 -13.53 -36.03
CA GLU A 119 -6.64 -13.35 -37.34
C GLU A 119 -8.15 -13.19 -37.13
N HIS A 120 -8.67 -11.97 -37.27
CA HIS A 120 -10.05 -11.62 -36.93
C HIS A 120 -10.36 -11.77 -35.41
N GLU A 121 -11.24 -12.72 -35.05
CA GLU A 121 -11.67 -12.96 -33.66
C GLU A 121 -10.97 -14.17 -33.01
N GLU A 122 -10.17 -14.92 -33.77
CA GLU A 122 -9.53 -16.14 -33.31
C GLU A 122 -8.00 -15.98 -33.25
N TRP A 123 -7.40 -16.66 -32.28
CA TRP A 123 -5.94 -16.77 -32.21
C TRP A 123 -5.44 -17.77 -33.23
N GLY A 124 -4.45 -17.35 -34.02
CA GLY A 124 -3.68 -18.23 -34.86
C GLY A 124 -2.76 -19.18 -34.07
N PRO A 125 -1.97 -19.99 -34.77
CA PRO A 125 -1.11 -20.99 -34.15
C PRO A 125 -0.13 -20.37 -33.14
N VAL A 126 0.16 -21.14 -32.10
CA VAL A 126 1.16 -20.78 -31.09
C VAL A 126 2.54 -21.19 -31.58
N HIS A 127 3.47 -20.24 -31.59
CA HIS A 127 4.86 -20.43 -31.96
C HIS A 127 5.73 -20.37 -30.71
N ASP A 128 6.55 -21.40 -30.50
CA ASP A 128 7.65 -21.39 -29.53
C ASP A 128 8.87 -20.71 -30.18
N LEU A 129 9.33 -19.62 -29.58
CA LEU A 129 10.47 -18.83 -30.05
C LEU A 129 11.78 -19.20 -29.33
N GLY A 130 11.72 -20.15 -28.38
CA GLY A 130 12.84 -20.67 -27.61
C GLY A 130 12.91 -20.11 -26.18
N LYS A 131 13.98 -20.51 -25.48
CA LYS A 131 14.20 -20.18 -24.07
C LYS A 131 14.25 -18.66 -23.84
N ALA A 132 13.58 -18.19 -22.80
CA ALA A 132 13.56 -16.78 -22.42
C ALA A 132 13.30 -16.56 -20.92
N PHE A 133 14.02 -15.62 -20.33
CA PHE A 133 13.80 -15.14 -18.96
C PHE A 133 13.21 -13.73 -18.90
N ALA A 134 13.55 -12.90 -19.87
CA ALA A 134 12.99 -11.57 -20.06
C ALA A 134 12.83 -11.31 -21.55
N PHE A 135 11.85 -10.50 -21.92
CA PHE A 135 11.71 -10.03 -23.29
C PHE A 135 11.04 -8.66 -23.37
N ASP A 136 11.19 -8.00 -24.51
CA ASP A 136 10.36 -6.87 -24.92
C ASP A 136 10.11 -6.94 -26.44
N VAL A 137 8.98 -6.37 -26.86
CA VAL A 137 8.57 -6.34 -28.27
C VAL A 137 8.07 -4.95 -28.61
N ILE A 138 8.56 -4.43 -29.73
CA ILE A 138 8.11 -3.15 -30.29
C ILE A 138 7.81 -3.27 -31.78
N VAL A 139 6.91 -2.43 -32.27
CA VAL A 139 6.55 -2.37 -33.70
C VAL A 139 7.23 -1.20 -34.37
N GLY A 140 7.91 -1.47 -35.49
CA GLY A 140 8.42 -0.46 -36.38
C GLY A 140 7.34 0.19 -37.22
N ALA A 141 7.66 1.34 -37.82
CA ALA A 141 6.75 2.05 -38.72
C ALA A 141 6.37 1.23 -39.96
N ASP A 142 7.19 0.25 -40.32
CA ASP A 142 6.96 -0.75 -41.37
C ASP A 142 6.07 -1.93 -40.94
N GLY A 143 5.60 -1.93 -39.69
CA GLY A 143 4.85 -3.02 -39.09
C GLY A 143 5.70 -4.19 -38.62
N ALA A 144 7.04 -4.13 -38.79
CA ALA A 144 7.93 -5.18 -38.33
C ALA A 144 7.98 -5.23 -36.79
N GLN A 145 7.92 -6.44 -36.23
CA GLN A 145 7.94 -6.63 -34.78
C GLN A 145 9.37 -6.96 -34.34
N TYR A 146 10.07 -6.00 -33.75
CA TYR A 146 11.40 -6.20 -33.18
C TYR A 146 11.28 -6.84 -31.81
N ILE A 147 11.91 -8.00 -31.64
CA ILE A 147 11.88 -8.81 -30.44
C ILE A 147 13.27 -8.74 -29.81
N THR A 148 13.34 -8.25 -28.57
CA THR A 148 14.53 -8.33 -27.73
C THR A 148 14.26 -9.38 -26.66
N VAL A 149 15.11 -10.39 -26.54
CA VAL A 149 14.89 -11.52 -25.64
C VAL A 149 16.18 -11.87 -24.93
N SER A 150 16.12 -12.18 -23.64
CA SER A 150 17.25 -12.75 -22.91
C SER A 150 17.03 -14.21 -22.62
N ASP A 151 18.07 -15.02 -22.85
CA ASP A 151 18.21 -16.37 -22.30
C ASP A 151 19.23 -16.36 -21.12
N ASP A 152 19.74 -17.52 -20.70
CA ASP A 152 20.72 -17.63 -19.60
C ASP A 152 22.10 -17.06 -19.95
N ARG A 153 22.38 -16.80 -21.23
CA ARG A 153 23.73 -16.56 -21.74
C ARG A 153 23.87 -15.24 -22.49
N GLN A 154 22.79 -14.71 -23.05
CA GLN A 154 22.84 -13.64 -24.02
C GLN A 154 21.51 -12.91 -24.17
N ILE A 155 21.60 -11.70 -24.72
CA ILE A 155 20.47 -11.00 -25.33
C ILE A 155 20.46 -11.31 -26.83
N GLY A 156 19.34 -11.85 -27.31
CA GLY A 156 19.01 -11.98 -28.73
C GLY A 156 18.17 -10.81 -29.22
N ILE A 157 18.50 -10.31 -30.41
CA ILE A 157 17.69 -9.34 -31.16
C ILE A 157 17.19 -10.06 -32.42
N ALA A 158 15.88 -10.07 -32.62
CA ALA A 158 15.23 -10.67 -33.77
C ALA A 158 14.15 -9.75 -34.32
N VAL A 159 13.73 -10.01 -35.55
CA VAL A 159 12.56 -9.40 -36.16
C VAL A 159 11.59 -10.49 -36.57
N TRP A 160 10.31 -10.28 -36.26
CA TRP A 160 9.24 -11.13 -36.77
C TRP A 160 8.58 -10.46 -37.98
N GLN A 161 8.64 -11.14 -39.12
CA GLN A 161 8.06 -10.68 -40.38
C GLN A 161 7.65 -11.90 -41.21
N ASN A 162 6.57 -11.80 -41.99
CA ASN A 162 6.09 -12.87 -42.88
C ASN A 162 5.93 -14.24 -42.18
N ASN A 163 5.40 -14.21 -40.95
CA ASN A 163 5.19 -15.41 -40.11
C ASN A 163 6.48 -16.21 -39.79
N GLN A 164 7.64 -15.54 -39.84
CA GLN A 164 8.94 -16.12 -39.53
C GLN A 164 9.73 -15.20 -38.60
N ILE A 165 10.61 -15.80 -37.79
CA ILE A 165 11.57 -15.10 -36.95
C ILE A 165 12.92 -15.03 -37.66
N TYR A 166 13.44 -13.82 -37.85
CA TYR A 166 14.78 -13.58 -38.38
C TYR A 166 15.67 -13.07 -37.25
N ARG A 167 16.68 -13.85 -36.87
CA ARG A 167 17.64 -13.44 -35.84
C ARG A 167 18.63 -12.44 -36.44
N LEU A 168 18.68 -11.24 -35.85
CA LEU A 168 19.55 -10.15 -36.29
C LEU A 168 20.89 -10.19 -35.56
N ARG A 169 20.87 -10.40 -34.23
CA ARG A 169 22.09 -10.35 -33.41
C ARG A 169 21.97 -11.15 -32.11
N GLN A 170 23.12 -11.59 -31.61
CA GLN A 170 23.31 -12.07 -30.24
C GLN A 170 24.38 -11.23 -29.56
N ILE A 171 24.14 -10.89 -28.29
CA ILE A 171 25.01 -10.05 -27.46
C ILE A 171 25.28 -10.83 -26.19
N ALA A 172 26.56 -11.10 -25.92
CA ALA A 172 26.99 -11.86 -24.75
C ALA A 172 26.78 -11.03 -23.47
N LEU A 173 25.59 -11.13 -22.88
CA LEU A 173 25.22 -10.57 -21.59
C LEU A 173 24.33 -11.60 -20.89
N GLN A 174 24.82 -12.14 -19.78
CA GLN A 174 24.18 -13.23 -19.04
C GLN A 174 23.20 -12.70 -18.00
N ASP A 175 22.31 -13.57 -17.54
CA ASP A 175 21.44 -13.35 -16.38
C ASP A 175 20.59 -12.06 -16.44
N VAL A 176 20.11 -11.69 -17.64
CA VAL A 176 19.24 -10.52 -17.80
C VAL A 176 17.80 -10.87 -17.43
N VAL A 177 17.28 -10.19 -16.42
CA VAL A 177 15.94 -10.43 -15.84
C VAL A 177 14.92 -9.37 -16.22
N TRP A 178 15.36 -8.27 -16.81
CA TRP A 178 14.49 -7.20 -17.28
C TRP A 178 15.05 -6.56 -18.54
N LEU A 179 14.16 -6.28 -19.48
CA LEU A 179 14.44 -5.66 -20.78
C LEU A 179 13.41 -4.58 -21.06
N HIS A 180 13.85 -3.47 -21.64
CA HIS A 180 12.99 -2.47 -22.25
C HIS A 180 13.66 -1.93 -23.50
N THR A 181 12.93 -1.91 -24.62
CA THR A 181 13.44 -1.52 -25.92
C THR A 181 12.65 -0.35 -26.48
N ARG A 182 13.34 0.66 -27.01
CA ARG A 182 12.76 1.76 -27.79
C ARG A 182 13.31 1.74 -29.20
N LEU A 183 12.44 1.95 -30.19
CA LEU A 183 12.84 2.23 -31.57
C LEU A 183 12.95 3.74 -31.74
N GLU A 184 14.08 4.18 -32.26
CA GLU A 184 14.32 5.56 -32.67
C GLU A 184 13.95 5.76 -34.14
N GLU A 185 13.70 7.01 -34.54
CA GLU A 185 13.27 7.38 -35.91
C GLU A 185 14.24 6.93 -37.00
N ASN A 186 15.53 6.83 -36.68
CA ASN A 186 16.58 6.37 -37.59
C ASN A 186 16.69 4.83 -37.71
N GLY A 187 15.77 4.07 -37.11
CA GLY A 187 15.81 2.60 -37.11
C GLY A 187 16.76 2.01 -36.06
N ARG A 188 17.26 2.81 -35.11
CA ARG A 188 18.09 2.33 -34.00
C ARG A 188 17.22 1.81 -32.85
N LEU A 189 17.58 0.64 -32.34
CA LEU A 189 17.06 0.07 -31.11
C LEU A 189 17.93 0.53 -29.94
N SER A 190 17.30 1.15 -28.96
CA SER A 190 17.87 1.52 -27.68
C SER A 190 17.31 0.57 -26.61
N ILE A 191 18.16 -0.29 -26.07
CA ILE A 191 17.79 -1.39 -25.16
C ILE A 191 18.39 -1.12 -23.77
N ALA A 192 17.52 -0.92 -22.79
CA ALA A 192 17.87 -0.95 -21.38
C ALA A 192 17.71 -2.38 -20.85
N SER A 193 18.68 -2.84 -20.05
CA SER A 193 18.68 -4.20 -19.52
C SER A 193 19.24 -4.25 -18.11
N ILE A 194 18.62 -5.07 -17.24
CA ILE A 194 19.13 -5.33 -15.89
C ILE A 194 19.62 -6.77 -15.83
N ALA A 195 20.93 -6.93 -15.63
CA ALA A 195 21.59 -8.21 -15.42
C ALA A 195 21.78 -8.47 -13.93
N GLU A 196 21.51 -9.69 -13.47
CA GLU A 196 21.77 -10.14 -12.12
C GLU A 196 23.15 -10.80 -12.04
N SER A 197 23.98 -10.38 -11.09
CA SER A 197 25.23 -11.09 -10.79
C SER A 197 25.12 -11.63 -9.36
N GLY A 198 24.67 -12.87 -9.25
CA GLY A 198 24.37 -13.48 -7.94
C GLY A 198 23.14 -12.85 -7.25
N SER A 199 23.06 -13.03 -5.93
CA SER A 199 21.84 -12.73 -5.16
C SER A 199 21.64 -11.26 -4.77
N VAL A 200 22.61 -10.37 -5.03
CA VAL A 200 22.59 -9.00 -4.47
C VAL A 200 22.93 -7.94 -5.52
N ASP A 201 23.89 -8.23 -6.40
CA ASP A 201 24.35 -7.23 -7.37
C ASP A 201 23.47 -7.24 -8.62
N ARG A 202 23.06 -6.06 -9.02
CA ARG A 202 22.36 -5.79 -10.28
C ARG A 202 23.18 -4.81 -11.11
N ALA A 203 23.20 -5.00 -12.42
CA ALA A 203 23.91 -4.13 -13.35
C ALA A 203 22.93 -3.62 -14.40
N LEU A 204 22.84 -2.30 -14.53
CA LEU A 204 22.11 -1.66 -15.62
C LEU A 204 23.03 -1.52 -16.82
N TRP A 205 22.57 -2.01 -17.96
CA TRP A 205 23.26 -1.96 -19.24
C TRP A 205 22.42 -1.22 -20.27
N TRP A 206 23.10 -0.41 -21.09
CA TRP A 206 22.52 0.29 -22.23
C TRP A 206 23.15 -0.22 -23.51
N THR A 207 22.31 -0.66 -24.44
CA THR A 207 22.73 -1.24 -25.71
C THR A 207 22.05 -0.49 -26.85
N THR A 208 22.85 -0.03 -27.81
CA THR A 208 22.37 0.62 -29.04
C THR A 208 22.68 -0.26 -30.24
N PHE A 209 21.63 -0.65 -30.97
CA PHE A 209 21.72 -1.53 -32.12
C PHE A 209 21.01 -0.91 -33.33
N ASN A 210 21.71 -0.77 -34.45
CA ASN A 210 21.14 -0.29 -35.70
C ASN A 210 20.47 -1.46 -36.42
N ALA A 211 19.14 -1.50 -36.46
CA ALA A 211 18.41 -2.61 -37.05
C ALA A 211 18.55 -2.64 -38.57
N VAL A 212 18.65 -1.48 -39.21
CA VAL A 212 18.79 -1.35 -40.68
C VAL A 212 20.17 -1.82 -41.14
N ALA A 213 21.23 -1.37 -40.47
CA ALA A 213 22.60 -1.77 -40.75
C ALA A 213 22.98 -3.13 -40.14
N VAL A 214 22.08 -3.74 -39.35
CA VAL A 214 22.30 -4.96 -38.56
C VAL A 214 23.61 -4.89 -37.76
N LYS A 215 23.84 -3.75 -37.11
CA LYS A 215 25.12 -3.41 -36.47
C LYS A 215 24.94 -3.00 -35.02
N LEU A 216 25.71 -3.62 -34.13
CA LEU A 216 25.86 -3.15 -32.75
C LEU A 216 26.67 -1.85 -32.77
N GLU A 217 26.06 -0.75 -32.33
CA GLU A 217 26.70 0.56 -32.28
C GLU A 217 27.38 0.79 -30.92
N GLY A 218 26.82 0.22 -29.85
CA GLY A 218 27.41 0.35 -28.52
C GLY A 218 26.74 -0.55 -27.49
N GLN A 219 27.51 -0.92 -26.47
CA GLN A 219 27.03 -1.59 -25.27
C GLN A 219 27.84 -1.04 -24.09
N THR A 220 27.17 -0.44 -23.12
CA THR A 220 27.81 0.21 -21.98
C THR A 220 27.14 -0.23 -20.69
N LYS A 221 27.94 -0.66 -19.71
CA LYS A 221 27.48 -0.81 -18.33
C LYS A 221 27.30 0.59 -17.75
N ILE A 222 26.06 0.96 -17.47
CA ILE A 222 25.68 2.26 -16.92
C ILE A 222 26.12 2.32 -15.46
N GLY A 223 25.70 1.33 -14.67
CA GLY A 223 26.07 1.24 -13.27
C GLY A 223 25.72 -0.10 -12.66
N SER A 224 26.15 -0.29 -11.41
CA SER A 224 25.70 -1.39 -10.56
C SER A 224 25.03 -0.83 -9.33
N PHE A 225 24.00 -1.54 -8.86
CA PHE A 225 23.31 -1.22 -7.63
C PHE A 225 22.96 -2.51 -6.91
N GLN A 226 22.86 -2.42 -5.59
CA GLN A 226 22.51 -3.54 -4.73
C GLN A 226 21.08 -3.39 -4.27
N LEU A 227 20.32 -4.48 -4.36
CA LEU A 227 19.06 -4.59 -3.64
C LEU A 227 19.38 -4.98 -2.18
N PRO A 228 18.65 -4.45 -1.18
CA PRO A 228 18.78 -4.92 0.19
C PRO A 228 18.64 -6.44 0.27
N HIS A 229 19.41 -7.09 1.14
CA HIS A 229 19.37 -8.55 1.26
C HIS A 229 17.94 -9.08 1.47
N GLY A 230 17.58 -10.10 0.69
CA GLY A 230 16.26 -10.70 0.74
C GLY A 230 15.16 -9.79 0.21
N THR A 231 15.46 -8.86 -0.70
CA THR A 231 14.47 -8.08 -1.46
C THR A 231 14.53 -8.39 -2.95
N ASP A 232 13.41 -8.16 -3.63
CA ASP A 232 13.28 -8.33 -5.09
C ASP A 232 12.48 -7.14 -5.66
N PHE A 233 12.56 -6.95 -6.98
CA PHE A 233 11.77 -5.94 -7.67
C PHE A 233 10.28 -6.24 -7.54
N ARG A 234 9.53 -5.23 -7.10
CA ARG A 234 8.07 -5.26 -7.06
C ARG A 234 7.48 -4.61 -8.30
N SER A 235 8.05 -3.49 -8.71
CA SER A 235 7.71 -2.81 -9.95
C SER A 235 8.95 -2.16 -10.52
N ILE A 236 9.02 -2.08 -11.85
CA ILE A 236 10.04 -1.34 -12.59
C ILE A 236 9.29 -0.53 -13.65
N ASP A 237 9.51 0.78 -13.67
CA ASP A 237 9.10 1.67 -14.75
C ASP A 237 10.33 2.36 -15.34
N PHE A 238 10.33 2.56 -16.64
CA PHE A 238 11.46 3.15 -17.35
C PHE A 238 10.99 4.22 -18.31
N ARG A 239 11.58 5.41 -18.16
CA ARG A 239 11.25 6.59 -18.95
C ARG A 239 12.48 7.15 -19.62
N LEU A 240 12.26 7.65 -20.83
CA LEU A 240 13.28 8.26 -21.66
C LEU A 240 12.83 9.66 -22.05
N THR A 241 13.72 10.63 -21.86
CA THR A 241 13.64 11.95 -22.47
C THR A 241 14.65 12.02 -23.62
N ASP A 242 14.81 13.18 -24.25
CA ASP A 242 15.81 13.34 -25.32
C ASP A 242 17.25 13.30 -24.78
N THR A 243 17.45 13.64 -23.50
CA THR A 243 18.77 13.78 -22.89
C THR A 243 19.07 12.73 -21.83
N ASP A 244 18.05 12.28 -21.11
CA ASP A 244 18.20 11.51 -19.88
C ASP A 244 17.23 10.33 -19.82
N ALA A 245 17.65 9.30 -19.09
CA ALA A 245 16.87 8.13 -18.77
C ALA A 245 16.59 8.06 -17.27
N TYR A 246 15.38 7.61 -16.93
CA TYR A 246 14.89 7.47 -15.57
C TYR A 246 14.38 6.05 -15.36
N LEU A 247 14.95 5.33 -14.40
CA LEU A 247 14.49 4.01 -13.98
C LEU A 247 13.91 4.13 -12.57
N PHE A 248 12.60 3.93 -12.46
CA PHE A 248 11.88 3.85 -11.19
C PHE A 248 11.72 2.40 -10.82
N TYR A 249 12.07 2.05 -9.60
CA TYR A 249 11.77 0.71 -9.12
C TYR A 249 11.41 0.70 -7.65
N THR A 250 10.51 -0.20 -7.29
CA THR A 250 10.18 -0.51 -5.91
C THR A 250 10.82 -1.83 -5.53
N ALA A 251 11.49 -1.88 -4.39
CA ALA A 251 12.07 -3.10 -3.85
C ALA A 251 11.47 -3.41 -2.48
N GLY A 252 11.12 -4.68 -2.26
CA GLY A 252 10.49 -5.13 -1.03
C GLY A 252 10.91 -6.56 -0.68
N PRO A 253 10.68 -7.01 0.57
CA PRO A 253 11.13 -8.32 1.03
C PRO A 253 10.59 -9.46 0.16
N VAL A 254 11.44 -10.42 -0.17
CA VAL A 254 11.09 -11.65 -0.87
C VAL A 254 10.10 -12.41 -0.01
N HIS A 255 8.83 -12.45 -0.43
CA HIS A 255 7.86 -13.34 0.17
C HIS A 255 8.07 -14.71 -0.45
N THR A 256 8.93 -15.54 0.15
CA THR A 256 8.95 -16.97 -0.15
C THR A 256 7.55 -17.49 0.12
N ALA A 257 6.85 -17.89 -0.94
CA ALA A 257 5.56 -18.53 -0.83
C ALA A 257 5.73 -19.74 0.11
N GLY A 258 5.12 -19.66 1.29
CA GLY A 258 5.11 -20.78 2.20
C GLY A 258 4.61 -22.00 1.45
N SER A 259 5.45 -23.04 1.38
CA SER A 259 5.01 -24.39 1.08
C SER A 259 3.78 -24.64 1.94
N GLY A 260 2.64 -24.86 1.30
CA GLY A 260 1.39 -25.07 2.01
C GLY A 260 1.54 -26.25 2.96
N HIS A 261 1.71 -25.97 4.25
CA HIS A 261 1.17 -26.70 5.39
C HIS A 261 1.64 -26.00 6.68
N THR A 262 0.67 -25.76 7.56
CA THR A 262 0.78 -25.14 8.89
C THR A 262 1.17 -23.66 8.91
N ALA A 263 0.19 -22.84 9.32
CA ALA A 263 0.43 -21.52 9.90
C ALA A 263 1.24 -21.70 11.19
N GLY A 264 2.57 -21.80 11.06
CA GLY A 264 3.50 -21.52 12.14
C GLY A 264 3.70 -20.00 12.27
N PRO A 265 4.03 -19.49 13.47
CA PRO A 265 4.16 -18.07 13.69
C PRO A 265 5.24 -17.51 12.77
N VAL A 266 4.88 -16.49 12.00
CA VAL A 266 5.84 -15.62 11.31
C VAL A 266 6.80 -15.12 12.39
N TYR A 267 8.01 -15.68 12.44
CA TYR A 267 9.08 -15.17 13.28
C TYR A 267 9.47 -13.81 12.70
N ARG A 268 8.84 -12.78 13.26
CA ARG A 268 9.12 -11.37 13.00
C ARG A 268 10.37 -11.07 13.81
N ASP A 269 11.51 -10.93 13.13
CA ASP A 269 12.72 -10.44 13.78
C ASP A 269 12.44 -9.00 14.26
N GLU A 270 12.34 -8.82 15.58
CA GLU A 270 11.98 -7.55 16.21
C GLU A 270 13.05 -6.46 16.04
N THR A 271 14.19 -6.78 15.43
CA THR A 271 15.22 -5.80 15.07
C THR A 271 15.05 -5.18 13.67
N ALA A 272 14.13 -5.72 12.85
CA ALA A 272 13.83 -5.21 11.51
C ALA A 272 12.79 -4.07 11.53
N THR A 273 13.08 -2.97 12.23
CA THR A 273 12.15 -1.82 12.36
C THR A 273 12.00 -0.95 11.10
N GLN A 274 12.43 -1.38 9.90
CA GLN A 274 12.31 -0.61 8.64
C GLN A 274 12.19 -1.47 7.34
N THR A 275 11.51 -2.62 7.37
CA THR A 275 11.32 -3.47 6.17
C THR A 275 10.01 -3.16 5.45
N GLY A 276 9.76 -1.89 5.15
CA GLY A 276 8.75 -1.50 4.17
C GLY A 276 9.31 -1.60 2.75
N ASP A 277 8.42 -1.60 1.75
CA ASP A 277 8.84 -1.38 0.36
C ASP A 277 9.55 -0.02 0.28
N ARG A 278 10.58 0.06 -0.55
CA ARG A 278 11.37 1.28 -0.80
C ARG A 278 11.31 1.67 -2.26
N LEU A 279 11.21 2.96 -2.53
CA LEU A 279 11.24 3.53 -3.87
C LEU A 279 12.65 4.03 -4.19
N PHE A 280 13.14 3.67 -5.37
CA PHE A 280 14.43 4.11 -5.87
C PHE A 280 14.26 4.76 -7.24
N LEU A 281 15.13 5.74 -7.48
CA LEU A 281 15.30 6.39 -8.77
C LEU A 281 16.76 6.25 -9.19
N LEU A 282 16.97 5.76 -10.40
CA LEU A 282 18.25 5.79 -11.08
C LEU A 282 18.12 6.70 -12.31
N THR A 283 18.98 7.72 -12.40
CA THR A 283 19.06 8.61 -13.56
C THR A 283 20.44 8.56 -14.21
N PHE A 284 20.46 8.66 -15.53
CA PHE A 284 21.70 8.80 -16.29
C PHE A 284 21.47 9.58 -17.59
N SER A 285 22.49 10.32 -18.02
CA SER A 285 22.44 11.13 -19.24
C SER A 285 23.04 10.38 -20.42
N PHE A 286 22.43 10.48 -21.61
CA PHE A 286 23.00 9.92 -22.83
C PHE A 286 24.29 10.59 -23.27
N LYS A 287 24.54 11.83 -22.82
CA LYS A 287 25.81 12.53 -23.06
C LYS A 287 26.95 11.97 -22.21
N GLN A 288 26.63 11.39 -21.05
CA GLN A 288 27.59 10.87 -20.08
C GLN A 288 27.02 9.60 -19.44
N LEU A 289 27.04 8.49 -20.18
CA LEU A 289 26.43 7.22 -19.77
C LEU A 289 26.97 6.65 -18.45
N GLN A 290 28.15 7.10 -17.99
CA GLN A 290 28.74 6.67 -16.72
C GLN A 290 28.39 7.58 -15.53
N ALA A 291 27.76 8.74 -15.76
CA ALA A 291 27.30 9.64 -14.71
C ALA A 291 25.93 9.18 -14.21
N VAL A 292 25.94 8.09 -13.44
CA VAL A 292 24.72 7.52 -12.84
C VAL A 292 24.46 8.13 -11.49
N HIS A 293 23.28 8.69 -11.32
CA HIS A 293 22.79 9.13 -10.02
C HIS A 293 21.75 8.13 -9.53
N TRP A 294 22.07 7.48 -8.41
CA TRP A 294 21.17 6.58 -7.72
C TRP A 294 20.71 7.23 -6.42
N LYS A 295 19.41 7.20 -6.16
CA LYS A 295 18.81 7.81 -4.97
C LYS A 295 17.63 7.01 -4.47
N GLU A 296 17.62 6.70 -3.17
CA GLU A 296 16.40 6.29 -2.48
C GLU A 296 15.46 7.49 -2.37
N ILE A 297 14.27 7.37 -2.95
CA ILE A 297 13.24 8.40 -2.90
C ILE A 297 12.45 8.22 -1.62
N LYS A 298 12.72 9.10 -0.66
CA LYS A 298 11.87 9.25 0.51
C LYS A 298 10.59 9.95 0.06
N VAL A 299 9.50 9.21 0.03
CA VAL A 299 8.17 9.77 -0.12
C VAL A 299 7.98 10.81 0.99
N LEU A 300 7.76 12.05 0.62
CA LEU A 300 7.58 13.17 1.54
C LEU A 300 6.25 12.96 2.27
N THR A 301 6.34 12.61 3.55
CA THR A 301 5.17 12.39 4.43
C THR A 301 4.52 13.69 4.88
N GLU A 302 4.75 14.82 4.21
CA GLU A 302 4.00 16.04 4.47
C GLU A 302 2.56 15.80 4.01
N SER A 303 1.75 15.30 4.95
CA SER A 303 0.31 15.16 4.86
C SER A 303 -0.34 16.53 4.81
N GLY A 304 -0.13 17.26 3.72
CA GLY A 304 -1.11 18.20 3.24
C GLY A 304 -2.24 17.38 2.63
N THR A 305 -3.23 16.97 3.43
CA THR A 305 -4.58 16.81 2.86
C THR A 305 -4.90 18.15 2.21
N VAL A 306 -4.81 18.21 0.89
CA VAL A 306 -5.21 19.38 0.11
C VAL A 306 -6.74 19.41 0.19
N SER A 307 -7.27 19.85 1.32
CA SER A 307 -8.64 20.34 1.42
C SER A 307 -8.75 21.48 0.42
N GLY A 308 -9.68 21.34 -0.53
CA GLY A 308 -9.79 22.20 -1.70
C GLY A 308 -9.66 23.70 -1.40
N GLY A 309 -8.95 24.39 -2.28
CA GLY A 309 -9.01 25.86 -2.37
C GLY A 309 -7.68 26.57 -2.62
N ASP A 310 -6.54 26.04 -2.16
CA ASP A 310 -5.27 26.77 -2.28
C ASP A 310 -4.39 26.31 -3.46
N HIS A 311 -4.78 26.80 -4.65
CA HIS A 311 -3.92 26.86 -5.84
C HIS A 311 -2.97 28.09 -5.78
N ARG A 312 -2.22 28.26 -4.68
CA ARG A 312 -1.17 29.30 -4.64
C ARG A 312 0.18 28.68 -5.00
N SER A 313 0.58 28.93 -6.26
CA SER A 313 1.91 28.72 -6.85
C SER A 313 2.54 27.35 -6.56
N GLN A 314 1.94 26.29 -7.09
CA GLN A 314 2.58 24.97 -7.11
C GLN A 314 3.77 25.00 -8.08
N PRO A 315 4.95 24.45 -7.72
CA PRO A 315 6.02 24.27 -8.70
C PRO A 315 5.51 23.34 -9.80
N SER A 316 5.61 23.77 -11.06
CA SER A 316 5.35 22.89 -12.20
C SER A 316 6.29 21.69 -12.10
N ALA A 317 5.72 20.50 -11.90
CA ALA A 317 6.47 19.25 -12.01
C ALA A 317 6.84 19.01 -13.47
N ASP A 318 8.02 18.45 -13.70
CA ASP A 318 8.44 18.03 -15.04
C ASP A 318 7.71 16.75 -15.45
N PHE A 319 7.45 15.86 -14.48
CA PHE A 319 6.65 14.66 -14.66
C PHE A 319 6.15 14.11 -13.32
N SER A 320 5.22 13.15 -13.39
CA SER A 320 4.66 12.43 -12.24
C SER A 320 4.81 10.93 -12.41
N GLU A 321 5.03 10.21 -11.33
CA GLU A 321 5.08 8.75 -11.28
C GLU A 321 4.05 8.18 -10.32
N TRP A 322 3.48 7.04 -10.69
CA TRP A 322 2.52 6.31 -9.85
C TRP A 322 3.19 5.06 -9.31
N VAL A 323 3.26 4.92 -7.99
CA VAL A 323 4.00 3.82 -7.37
C VAL A 323 3.18 3.17 -6.27
N ALA A 324 3.29 1.84 -6.18
CA ALA A 324 2.79 1.09 -5.05
C ALA A 324 3.88 1.00 -3.98
N LEU A 325 3.62 1.53 -2.78
CA LEU A 325 4.59 1.53 -1.68
C LEU A 325 3.88 1.30 -0.35
N ASN A 326 4.28 0.26 0.38
CA ASN A 326 3.74 -0.05 1.72
C ASN A 326 2.22 -0.24 1.72
N GLY A 327 1.68 -0.83 0.66
CA GLY A 327 0.24 -1.04 0.50
C GLY A 327 -0.58 0.21 0.16
N ASN A 328 0.08 1.31 -0.17
CA ASN A 328 -0.55 2.53 -0.66
C ASN A 328 -0.15 2.76 -2.11
N ILE A 329 -1.01 3.45 -2.86
CA ILE A 329 -0.64 4.00 -4.17
C ILE A 329 -0.33 5.48 -3.99
N TRP A 330 0.88 5.85 -4.38
CA TRP A 330 1.38 7.20 -4.30
C TRP A 330 1.49 7.78 -5.70
N ARG A 331 1.16 9.06 -5.80
CA ARG A 331 1.66 9.92 -6.87
C ARG A 331 2.90 10.63 -6.35
N VAL A 332 4.00 10.56 -7.07
CA VAL A 332 5.23 11.30 -6.78
C VAL A 332 5.52 12.23 -7.94
N ASP A 333 5.54 13.54 -7.68
CA ASP A 333 5.87 14.55 -8.66
C ASP A 333 7.36 14.90 -8.59
N PHE A 334 8.00 15.00 -9.75
CA PHE A 334 9.43 15.25 -9.87
C PHE A 334 9.70 16.57 -10.58
N LYS A 335 10.78 17.23 -10.18
CA LYS A 335 11.36 18.38 -10.87
C LYS A 335 12.88 18.21 -10.90
N GLN A 336 13.46 18.18 -12.08
CA GLN A 336 14.89 17.94 -12.30
C GLN A 336 15.38 16.64 -11.65
N GLY A 337 14.56 15.58 -11.70
CA GLY A 337 14.86 14.29 -11.08
C GLY A 337 14.72 14.25 -9.56
N GLU A 338 14.35 15.36 -8.90
CA GLU A 338 14.13 15.43 -7.47
C GLU A 338 12.63 15.37 -7.12
N PRO A 339 12.21 14.57 -6.13
CA PRO A 339 10.82 14.51 -5.70
C PRO A 339 10.44 15.83 -5.03
N VAL A 340 9.47 16.54 -5.60
CA VAL A 340 8.99 17.83 -5.06
C VAL A 340 7.68 17.69 -4.30
N ARG A 341 6.92 16.63 -4.56
CA ARG A 341 5.64 16.36 -3.91
C ARG A 341 5.34 14.87 -3.95
N SER A 342 4.70 14.38 -2.90
CA SER A 342 4.08 13.06 -2.92
C SER A 342 2.72 13.09 -2.25
N GLU A 343 1.76 12.38 -2.83
CA GLU A 343 0.38 12.31 -2.35
C GLU A 343 -0.09 10.87 -2.36
N ILE A 344 -0.75 10.45 -1.28
CA ILE A 344 -1.45 9.17 -1.23
C ILE A 344 -2.71 9.31 -2.08
N ALA A 345 -2.79 8.56 -3.17
CA ALA A 345 -4.01 8.48 -3.97
C ALA A 345 -4.96 7.42 -3.44
N VAL A 346 -4.42 6.28 -2.99
CA VAL A 346 -5.21 5.18 -2.41
C VAL A 346 -4.47 4.61 -1.21
N GLY A 347 -5.11 4.59 -0.05
CA GLY A 347 -4.53 4.08 1.20
C GLY A 347 -4.95 2.65 1.57
N HIS A 348 -4.11 1.99 2.37
CA HIS A 348 -4.42 0.81 3.18
C HIS A 348 -4.89 -0.44 2.43
N GLN A 349 -4.17 -0.83 1.38
CA GLN A 349 -4.42 -2.08 0.66
C GLN A 349 -3.21 -3.03 0.75
N LEU A 350 -3.41 -4.21 1.32
CA LEU A 350 -2.34 -5.21 1.39
C LEU A 350 -1.98 -5.68 -0.04
N SER A 351 -0.68 -5.74 -0.33
CA SER A 351 -0.12 -6.34 -1.56
C SER A 351 -0.60 -5.70 -2.88
N VAL A 352 -0.53 -4.36 -2.96
CA VAL A 352 -0.76 -3.60 -4.19
C VAL A 352 0.49 -3.57 -5.06
N GLY A 353 0.33 -3.67 -6.38
CA GLY A 353 1.41 -3.50 -7.35
C GLY A 353 0.94 -2.90 -8.68
N HIS A 354 1.91 -2.32 -9.41
CA HIS A 354 1.78 -1.86 -10.79
C HIS A 354 0.56 -0.97 -11.09
N PRO A 355 0.52 0.24 -10.51
CA PRO A 355 -0.50 1.20 -10.89
C PRO A 355 -0.28 1.66 -12.34
N LEU A 356 -1.37 1.73 -13.10
CA LEU A 356 -1.45 2.29 -14.44
C LEU A 356 -2.39 3.49 -14.42
N LEU A 357 -1.92 4.63 -14.91
CA LEU A 357 -2.76 5.81 -15.10
C LEU A 357 -3.27 5.84 -16.54
N LEU A 358 -4.58 5.78 -16.69
CA LEU A 358 -5.28 5.99 -17.95
C LEU A 358 -5.78 7.42 -18.02
N THR A 359 -5.65 8.07 -19.16
CA THR A 359 -6.14 9.42 -19.45
C THR A 359 -6.97 9.40 -20.71
N GLU A 360 -8.21 9.86 -20.63
CA GLU A 360 -9.08 9.98 -21.79
C GLU A 360 -8.70 11.23 -22.62
N PRO A 361 -8.46 11.12 -23.93
CA PRO A 361 -7.94 12.22 -24.75
C PRO A 361 -8.81 13.48 -24.75
N ASP A 362 -10.13 13.32 -24.80
CA ASP A 362 -11.06 14.44 -25.01
C ASP A 362 -11.50 15.14 -23.72
N SER A 363 -11.64 14.37 -22.64
CA SER A 363 -12.15 14.86 -21.36
C SER A 363 -11.05 15.13 -20.33
N ASN A 364 -9.82 14.62 -20.58
CA ASN A 364 -8.72 14.56 -19.63
C ASN A 364 -9.11 13.87 -18.31
N HIS A 365 -10.16 13.05 -18.32
CA HIS A 365 -10.51 12.20 -17.18
C HIS A 365 -9.43 11.16 -16.96
N LYS A 366 -9.10 10.95 -15.69
CA LYS A 366 -8.05 10.04 -15.28
C LYS A 366 -8.61 8.89 -14.49
N THR A 367 -8.14 7.69 -14.80
CA THR A 367 -8.48 6.48 -14.09
C THR A 367 -7.23 5.71 -13.75
N LEU A 368 -7.04 5.43 -12.46
CA LEU A 368 -5.93 4.65 -11.95
C LEU A 368 -6.38 3.20 -11.82
N VAL A 369 -5.59 2.27 -12.35
CA VAL A 369 -5.85 0.82 -12.33
C VAL A 369 -4.67 0.10 -11.71
N TRP A 370 -4.89 -0.89 -10.86
CA TRP A 370 -3.80 -1.66 -10.25
C TRP A 370 -4.25 -3.07 -9.86
N LEU A 371 -3.28 -3.92 -9.54
CA LEU A 371 -3.55 -5.24 -8.98
C LEU A 371 -3.41 -5.24 -7.46
N ARG A 372 -4.34 -5.93 -6.81
CA ARG A 372 -4.21 -6.34 -5.41
C ARG A 372 -4.07 -7.85 -5.35
N ARG A 373 -2.94 -8.34 -4.86
CA ARG A 373 -2.70 -9.79 -4.79
C ARG A 373 -3.67 -10.45 -3.80
N SER A 374 -4.40 -11.45 -4.28
CA SER A 374 -5.35 -12.24 -3.47
C SER A 374 -4.72 -13.58 -3.06
N THR A 375 -4.04 -14.26 -3.99
CA THR A 375 -3.34 -15.53 -3.76
C THR A 375 -2.02 -15.58 -4.56
N ALA A 376 -1.31 -16.71 -4.53
CA ALA A 376 -0.06 -16.87 -5.28
C ALA A 376 -0.22 -16.66 -6.80
N LYS A 377 -1.37 -17.08 -7.38
CA LYS A 377 -1.66 -17.01 -8.82
C LYS A 377 -2.78 -16.04 -9.20
N LYS A 378 -3.62 -15.60 -8.25
CA LYS A 378 -4.75 -14.70 -8.53
C LYS A 378 -4.59 -13.34 -7.85
N ALA A 379 -5.02 -12.31 -8.55
CA ALA A 379 -5.12 -10.94 -8.08
C ALA A 379 -6.55 -10.41 -8.32
N GLU A 380 -6.91 -9.36 -7.60
CA GLU A 380 -8.08 -8.56 -7.89
C GLU A 380 -7.62 -7.33 -8.67
N LEU A 381 -8.28 -7.06 -9.80
CA LEU A 381 -8.06 -5.84 -10.57
C LEU A 381 -8.93 -4.74 -9.99
N LEU A 382 -8.30 -3.68 -9.50
CA LEU A 382 -8.95 -2.55 -8.85
C LEU A 382 -8.77 -1.28 -9.67
N PHE A 383 -9.71 -0.35 -9.53
CA PHE A 383 -9.60 0.97 -10.14
C PHE A 383 -10.24 2.07 -9.30
N CYS A 384 -9.80 3.31 -9.52
CA CYS A 384 -10.44 4.53 -9.05
C CYS A 384 -10.34 5.62 -10.13
N THR A 385 -11.24 6.61 -10.11
CA THR A 385 -11.34 7.62 -11.17
C THR A 385 -11.59 9.02 -10.60
N ASP A 386 -11.21 10.04 -11.37
CA ASP A 386 -11.53 11.44 -11.09
C ASP A 386 -12.86 11.91 -11.70
N ASN A 387 -13.52 11.09 -12.54
CA ASN A 387 -14.82 11.42 -13.11
C ASN A 387 -15.87 11.52 -11.97
N PRO A 388 -16.52 12.68 -11.77
CA PRO A 388 -17.40 12.90 -10.63
C PRO A 388 -18.62 11.97 -10.60
N VAL A 389 -19.18 11.62 -11.77
CA VAL A 389 -20.36 10.75 -11.86
C VAL A 389 -19.99 9.32 -11.45
N GLU A 390 -18.87 8.83 -11.96
CA GLU A 390 -18.39 7.49 -11.69
C GLU A 390 -17.85 7.37 -10.25
N LYS A 391 -17.18 8.42 -9.76
CA LYS A 391 -16.78 8.60 -8.36
C LYS A 391 -17.98 8.46 -7.42
N GLN A 392 -19.07 9.17 -7.69
CA GLN A 392 -20.30 9.07 -6.90
C GLN A 392 -20.89 7.66 -6.92
N ARG A 393 -20.77 6.92 -8.04
CA ARG A 393 -21.23 5.52 -8.15
C ARG A 393 -20.38 4.59 -7.28
N ILE A 394 -19.06 4.71 -7.33
CA ILE A 394 -18.12 3.86 -6.58
C ILE A 394 -18.20 4.12 -5.08
N ASP A 395 -18.43 5.38 -4.68
CA ASP A 395 -18.50 5.78 -3.27
C ASP A 395 -19.80 5.36 -2.57
N GLN A 396 -20.78 4.82 -3.30
CA GLN A 396 -22.00 4.27 -2.72
C GLN A 396 -21.69 2.99 -1.94
N LEU A 397 -22.12 2.97 -0.67
CA LEU A 397 -22.01 1.80 0.20
C LEU A 397 -23.01 0.74 -0.26
N THR A 398 -22.57 -0.23 -1.05
CA THR A 398 -23.34 -1.44 -1.38
C THR A 398 -23.44 -2.43 -0.20
N SER A 399 -24.46 -3.30 -0.21
CA SER A 399 -24.67 -4.34 0.80
C SER A 399 -23.48 -5.30 0.96
N LYS A 400 -22.71 -5.51 -0.10
CA LYS A 400 -21.46 -6.31 -0.10
C LYS A 400 -20.32 -5.68 0.71
N ASN A 401 -20.41 -4.37 1.02
CA ASN A 401 -19.43 -3.68 1.85
C ASN A 401 -19.67 -3.89 3.35
N TRP A 402 -20.87 -4.33 3.74
CA TRP A 402 -21.22 -4.57 5.14
C TRP A 402 -20.39 -5.69 5.78
N PRO A 403 -20.20 -6.87 5.16
CA PRO A 403 -19.33 -7.91 5.71
C PRO A 403 -17.89 -7.46 5.93
N ALA A 404 -17.33 -6.65 5.03
CA ALA A 404 -15.99 -6.08 5.17
C ALA A 404 -15.93 -5.05 6.32
N ALA A 405 -16.94 -4.19 6.43
CA ALA A 405 -17.08 -3.25 7.54
C ALA A 405 -17.28 -3.97 8.89
N VAL A 406 -18.04 -5.08 8.92
CA VAL A 406 -18.26 -5.92 10.11
C VAL A 406 -17.00 -6.70 10.49
N SER A 407 -16.23 -7.20 9.50
CA SER A 407 -14.92 -7.82 9.71
C SER A 407 -13.92 -6.83 10.31
N ALA A 408 -13.85 -5.61 9.78
CA ALA A 408 -13.06 -4.52 10.33
C ALA A 408 -13.53 -4.16 11.75
N ALA A 409 -14.84 -4.14 12.00
CA ALA A 409 -15.40 -3.96 13.34
C ALA A 409 -15.02 -5.10 14.29
N GLY A 410 -14.98 -6.34 13.82
CA GLY A 410 -14.53 -7.52 14.58
C GLY A 410 -13.07 -7.43 15.01
N LYS A 411 -12.17 -6.97 14.13
CA LYS A 411 -10.77 -6.69 14.48
C LYS A 411 -10.65 -5.59 15.53
N ARG A 412 -11.42 -4.50 15.39
CA ARG A 412 -11.47 -3.41 16.37
C ARG A 412 -12.06 -3.85 17.71
N LEU A 413 -13.05 -4.73 17.71
CA LEU A 413 -13.54 -5.38 18.94
C LEU A 413 -12.43 -6.21 19.60
N GLY A 414 -11.62 -6.92 18.82
CA GLY A 414 -10.40 -7.59 19.30
C GLY A 414 -9.41 -6.61 19.94
N GLY A 415 -9.14 -5.47 19.30
CA GLY A 415 -8.32 -4.38 19.84
C GLY A 415 -8.87 -3.80 21.14
N VAL A 416 -10.19 -3.61 21.24
CA VAL A 416 -10.88 -3.18 22.47
C VAL A 416 -10.80 -4.22 23.57
N VAL A 417 -10.93 -5.52 23.26
CA VAL A 417 -10.79 -6.61 24.23
C VAL A 417 -9.35 -6.69 24.76
N PHE A 418 -8.36 -6.59 23.86
CA PHE A 418 -6.95 -6.51 24.25
C PHE A 418 -6.70 -5.28 25.12
N ALA A 419 -7.25 -4.14 24.74
CA ALA A 419 -7.11 -2.91 25.52
C ALA A 419 -7.75 -3.04 26.90
N LEU A 420 -8.93 -3.68 27.00
CA LEU A 420 -9.58 -3.97 28.27
C LEU A 420 -8.70 -4.85 29.16
N ALA A 421 -8.12 -5.92 28.60
CA ALA A 421 -7.22 -6.81 29.32
C ALA A 421 -5.94 -6.09 29.82
N ALA A 422 -5.38 -5.21 28.99
CA ALA A 422 -4.20 -4.42 29.35
C ALA A 422 -4.51 -3.38 30.44
N VAL A 423 -5.69 -2.75 30.38
CA VAL A 423 -6.14 -1.72 31.31
C VAL A 423 -6.52 -2.27 32.70
N ILE A 424 -6.90 -3.56 32.82
CA ILE A 424 -7.17 -4.21 34.13
C ILE A 424 -6.00 -4.05 35.11
N LYS A 425 -4.75 -4.05 34.61
CA LYS A 425 -3.54 -3.87 35.43
C LYS A 425 -3.54 -2.54 36.19
N TRP A 426 -4.17 -1.49 35.64
CA TRP A 426 -4.23 -0.16 36.25
C TRP A 426 -5.02 -0.16 37.56
N ALA A 427 -6.03 -1.04 37.69
CA ALA A 427 -6.86 -1.15 38.87
C ALA A 427 -6.19 -1.94 40.02
N ALA A 428 -5.09 -2.66 39.78
CA ALA A 428 -4.50 -3.56 40.78
C ALA A 428 -4.07 -2.82 42.07
N ALA A 429 -3.22 -1.80 41.95
CA ALA A 429 -2.73 -1.01 43.09
C ALA A 429 -3.85 -0.32 43.90
N PRO A 430 -4.80 0.43 43.28
CA PRO A 430 -5.88 1.06 44.03
C PRO A 430 -6.85 0.04 44.66
N LEU A 431 -7.12 -1.10 44.03
CA LEU A 431 -7.96 -2.14 44.63
C LEU A 431 -7.29 -2.80 45.85
N LEU A 432 -5.99 -3.07 45.78
CA LEU A 432 -5.22 -3.55 46.94
C LEU A 432 -5.28 -2.54 48.09
N TYR A 433 -5.09 -1.26 47.79
CA TYR A 433 -5.19 -0.19 48.77
C TYR A 433 -6.59 -0.10 49.42
N LEU A 434 -7.66 -0.16 48.63
CA LEU A 434 -9.04 -0.21 49.15
C LEU A 434 -9.29 -1.47 50.01
N GLY A 435 -8.71 -2.61 49.63
CA GLY A 435 -8.71 -3.84 50.42
C GLY A 435 -8.06 -3.65 51.79
N CYS A 436 -6.87 -3.04 51.83
CA CYS A 436 -6.20 -2.69 53.09
C CYS A 436 -7.06 -1.74 53.95
N LEU A 437 -7.65 -0.70 53.36
CA LEU A 437 -8.52 0.22 54.10
C LEU A 437 -9.77 -0.48 54.66
N SER A 438 -10.31 -1.47 53.94
CA SER A 438 -11.44 -2.29 54.41
C SER A 438 -11.07 -3.07 55.68
N VAL A 439 -9.90 -3.73 55.69
CA VAL A 439 -9.39 -4.48 56.84
C VAL A 439 -9.14 -3.56 58.04
N PHE A 440 -8.57 -2.36 57.82
CA PHE A 440 -8.22 -1.41 58.89
C PHE A 440 -9.31 -0.38 59.21
N ARG A 441 -10.52 -0.53 58.65
CA ARG A 441 -11.60 0.47 58.75
C ARG A 441 -11.92 0.89 60.19
N ARG A 442 -11.89 -0.04 61.14
CA ARG A 442 -12.16 0.23 62.57
C ARG A 442 -11.12 1.14 63.22
N ARG A 443 -9.86 1.09 62.76
CA ARG A 443 -8.75 1.93 63.26
C ARG A 443 -8.71 3.30 62.59
N LEU A 444 -9.38 3.46 61.44
CA LEU A 444 -9.40 4.68 60.63
C LEU A 444 -10.63 5.57 60.91
N LYS A 445 -11.29 5.44 62.07
CA LYS A 445 -12.52 6.19 62.41
C LYS A 445 -12.37 7.72 62.31
N ASN A 446 -11.17 8.25 62.55
CA ASN A 446 -10.87 9.68 62.48
C ASN A 446 -10.14 10.09 61.18
N ALA A 447 -10.02 9.18 60.22
CA ALA A 447 -9.30 9.47 58.98
C ALA A 447 -10.08 10.46 58.11
N ARG A 448 -9.34 11.37 57.47
CA ARG A 448 -9.90 12.27 56.45
C ARG A 448 -10.16 11.47 55.19
N TRP A 449 -11.40 11.00 55.04
CA TRP A 449 -11.87 10.20 53.91
C TRP A 449 -11.53 10.79 52.52
N GLY A 450 -11.57 12.12 52.37
CA GLY A 450 -11.15 12.80 51.15
C GLY A 450 -9.67 12.59 50.79
N PHE A 451 -8.78 12.55 51.79
CA PHE A 451 -7.36 12.25 51.58
C PHE A 451 -7.14 10.79 51.17
N LEU A 452 -7.88 9.86 51.79
CA LEU A 452 -7.78 8.44 51.42
C LEU A 452 -8.26 8.20 49.98
N LEU A 453 -9.29 8.93 49.53
CA LEU A 453 -9.73 8.91 48.14
C LEU A 453 -8.68 9.48 47.18
N SER A 454 -8.04 10.61 47.53
CA SER A 454 -6.97 11.18 46.67
C SER A 454 -5.77 10.24 46.54
N VAL A 455 -5.38 9.54 47.61
CA VAL A 455 -4.34 8.50 47.56
C VAL A 455 -4.75 7.36 46.62
N CYS A 456 -6.00 6.90 46.68
CA CYS A 456 -6.51 5.87 45.79
C CYS A 456 -6.45 6.30 44.31
N ILE A 457 -6.86 7.53 44.00
CA ILE A 457 -6.79 8.08 42.63
C ILE A 457 -5.32 8.23 42.19
N ALA A 458 -4.44 8.72 43.08
CA ALA A 458 -3.02 8.85 42.78
C ALA A 458 -2.36 7.49 42.46
N LEU A 459 -2.68 6.44 43.22
CA LEU A 459 -2.22 5.08 42.96
C LEU A 459 -2.73 4.56 41.60
N TYR A 460 -3.99 4.81 41.27
CA TYR A 460 -4.53 4.49 39.94
C TYR A 460 -3.75 5.21 38.83
N MET A 461 -3.51 6.51 38.97
CA MET A 461 -2.81 7.31 37.97
C MET A 461 -1.36 6.88 37.80
N ALA A 462 -0.64 6.63 38.89
CA ALA A 462 0.73 6.12 38.84
C ALA A 462 0.78 4.79 38.07
N ASN A 463 -0.16 3.90 38.35
CA ASN A 463 -0.24 2.60 37.70
C ASN A 463 -0.61 2.72 36.20
N LYS A 464 -1.53 3.63 35.86
CA LYS A 464 -1.84 3.98 34.47
C LYS A 464 -0.61 4.49 33.74
N LEU A 465 0.15 5.42 34.32
CA LEU A 465 1.36 5.99 33.71
C LEU A 465 2.46 4.95 33.48
N LEU A 466 2.63 4.00 34.41
CA LEU A 466 3.60 2.91 34.25
C LEU A 466 3.28 1.99 33.07
N PHE A 467 1.99 1.75 32.81
CA PHE A 467 1.55 0.77 31.82
C PHE A 467 0.99 1.38 30.53
N ILE A 468 0.82 2.71 30.44
CA ILE A 468 0.26 3.37 29.25
C ILE A 468 1.12 3.15 28.01
N GLY A 469 2.43 2.97 28.18
CA GLY A 469 3.36 2.67 27.09
C GLY A 469 3.01 1.41 26.29
N GLN A 470 2.27 0.47 26.87
CA GLN A 470 1.82 -0.76 26.19
C GLN A 470 0.85 -0.48 25.04
N PHE A 471 0.19 0.68 25.05
CA PHE A 471 -0.72 1.13 23.99
C PHE A 471 -0.02 1.87 22.85
N TYR A 472 1.28 2.14 23.00
CA TYR A 472 2.09 2.93 22.08
C TYR A 472 3.10 2.06 21.33
N GLY A 473 2.68 0.87 20.91
CA GLY A 473 3.48 0.04 20.02
C GLY A 473 3.67 0.72 18.65
N PRO A 474 4.73 0.40 17.90
CA PRO A 474 5.03 1.06 16.61
C PRO A 474 3.85 1.07 15.63
N GLN A 475 3.08 -0.03 15.58
CA GLN A 475 1.92 -0.16 14.71
C GLN A 475 0.73 0.72 15.14
N SER A 476 0.50 0.86 16.44
CA SER A 476 -0.59 1.70 16.97
C SER A 476 -0.29 3.19 16.83
N VAL A 477 0.98 3.58 16.99
CA VAL A 477 1.42 4.98 16.82
C VAL A 477 1.20 5.47 15.39
N LEU A 478 1.42 4.63 14.39
CA LEU A 478 1.18 4.96 12.98
C LEU A 478 -0.28 5.30 12.67
N LEU A 479 -1.21 4.80 13.48
CA LEU A 479 -2.65 5.03 13.31
C LEU A 479 -3.18 6.18 14.18
N MET A 480 -2.37 6.68 15.11
CA MET A 480 -2.75 7.78 15.99
C MET A 480 -2.59 9.13 15.29
N PRO A 481 -3.48 10.11 15.54
CA PRO A 481 -3.24 11.47 15.08
C PRO A 481 -1.95 12.02 15.70
N GLU A 482 -1.27 12.91 14.98
CA GLU A 482 0.10 13.33 15.29
C GLU A 482 0.26 13.84 16.74
N TRP A 483 -0.70 14.63 17.23
CA TRP A 483 -0.70 15.11 18.61
C TRP A 483 -0.76 13.97 19.64
N ALA A 484 -1.46 12.87 19.35
CA ALA A 484 -1.60 11.71 20.22
C ALA A 484 -0.39 10.78 20.13
N ALA A 485 0.26 10.71 18.96
CA ALA A 485 1.46 9.93 18.69
C ALA A 485 2.71 10.50 19.39
N THR A 486 2.74 11.80 19.68
CA THR A 486 3.85 12.44 20.40
C THR A 486 4.03 11.88 21.82
N LEU A 487 5.25 12.04 22.37
CA LEU A 487 5.54 11.71 23.77
C LEU A 487 4.55 12.38 24.74
N TRP A 488 4.15 13.62 24.46
CA TRP A 488 3.22 14.39 25.28
C TRP A 488 1.77 13.93 25.16
N GLY A 489 1.36 13.45 23.98
CA GLY A 489 0.02 12.89 23.74
C GLY A 489 -0.31 11.71 24.67
N LYS A 490 0.71 10.88 24.98
CA LYS A 490 0.61 9.76 25.94
C LYS A 490 0.15 10.22 27.32
N TYR A 491 0.67 11.36 27.76
CA TYR A 491 0.48 11.87 29.11
C TYR A 491 -0.72 12.84 29.21
N LEU A 492 -1.11 13.48 28.12
CA LEU A 492 -2.21 14.46 28.10
C LEU A 492 -3.57 13.80 28.44
N SER A 493 -3.84 12.61 27.89
CA SER A 493 -5.08 11.86 28.16
C SER A 493 -5.16 11.37 29.61
N ALA A 494 -4.04 10.87 30.14
CA ALA A 494 -3.92 10.50 31.54
C ALA A 494 -4.06 11.72 32.46
N PHE A 495 -3.48 12.86 32.09
CA PHE A 495 -3.56 14.09 32.87
C PHE A 495 -4.98 14.68 32.89
N GLY A 496 -5.68 14.72 31.75
CA GLY A 496 -7.06 15.19 31.68
C GLY A 496 -8.02 14.34 32.52
N THR A 497 -7.83 13.01 32.49
CA THR A 497 -8.63 12.06 33.30
C THR A 497 -8.33 12.17 34.80
N ALA A 498 -7.07 12.39 35.18
CA ALA A 498 -6.69 12.70 36.55
C ALA A 498 -7.31 14.00 37.08
N LEU A 499 -7.27 15.08 36.29
CA LEU A 499 -7.83 16.38 36.69
C LEU A 499 -9.35 16.30 36.87
N ALA A 500 -10.05 15.69 35.91
CA ALA A 500 -11.50 15.48 36.00
C ALA A 500 -11.88 14.61 37.21
N GLY A 501 -11.15 13.51 37.43
CA GLY A 501 -11.35 12.61 38.57
C GLY A 501 -11.11 13.27 39.91
N SER A 502 -10.03 14.06 40.02
CA SER A 502 -9.66 14.80 41.22
C SER A 502 -10.64 15.92 41.53
N TRP A 503 -11.11 16.64 40.50
CA TRP A 503 -12.12 17.69 40.64
C TRP A 503 -13.46 17.12 41.12
N ALA A 504 -13.92 16.02 40.52
CA ALA A 504 -15.15 15.37 40.93
C ALA A 504 -15.02 14.71 42.33
N ALA A 505 -13.83 14.23 42.72
CA ALA A 505 -13.54 13.72 44.05
C ALA A 505 -13.56 14.83 45.11
N TYR A 506 -13.00 16.00 44.79
CA TYR A 506 -13.05 17.20 45.63
C TYR A 506 -14.49 17.66 45.85
N LYS A 507 -15.30 17.72 44.79
CA LYS A 507 -16.74 18.02 44.87
C LYS A 507 -17.53 16.99 45.68
N ALA A 508 -17.21 15.70 45.55
CA ALA A 508 -17.89 14.63 46.29
C ALA A 508 -17.44 14.52 47.76
N GLY A 509 -16.20 14.92 48.08
CA GLY A 509 -15.62 14.87 49.43
C GLY A 509 -16.03 16.01 50.36
N GLY A 510 -16.71 17.04 49.85
CA GLY A 510 -17.07 18.24 50.62
C GLY A 510 -18.17 18.07 51.67
N THR A 511 -18.90 16.94 51.71
CA THR A 511 -20.05 16.76 52.62
C THR A 511 -20.17 15.32 53.12
N GLY A 512 -19.63 15.02 54.30
CA GLY A 512 -20.01 13.83 55.10
C GLY A 512 -19.79 12.46 54.45
N ALA A 513 -18.84 12.32 53.51
CA ALA A 513 -18.60 11.07 52.82
C ALA A 513 -18.15 9.96 53.80
N ASP A 514 -18.85 8.82 53.77
CA ASP A 514 -18.47 7.62 54.50
C ASP A 514 -17.56 6.69 53.66
N PHE A 515 -16.97 5.68 54.29
CA PHE A 515 -16.14 4.68 53.61
C PHE A 515 -16.83 4.04 52.40
N SER A 516 -18.14 3.77 52.50
CA SER A 516 -18.94 3.19 51.42
C SER A 516 -18.97 4.11 50.19
N SER A 517 -19.10 5.41 50.41
CA SER A 517 -19.14 6.43 49.36
C SER A 517 -17.79 6.56 48.63
N ILE A 518 -16.67 6.46 49.36
CA ILE A 518 -15.31 6.48 48.79
C ILE A 518 -15.06 5.28 47.90
N VAL A 519 -15.34 4.07 48.40
CA VAL A 519 -15.13 2.83 47.65
C VAL A 519 -15.94 2.86 46.36
N ARG A 520 -17.22 3.27 46.44
CA ARG A 520 -18.08 3.39 45.25
C ARG A 520 -17.55 4.40 44.26
N TYR A 521 -17.10 5.56 44.72
CA TYR A 521 -16.57 6.60 43.84
C TYR A 521 -15.26 6.16 43.16
N ALA A 522 -14.32 5.59 43.92
CA ALA A 522 -13.07 5.10 43.38
C ALA A 522 -13.29 4.00 42.34
N VAL A 523 -14.16 3.02 42.63
CA VAL A 523 -14.50 1.95 41.68
C VAL A 523 -15.18 2.51 40.44
N PHE A 524 -16.11 3.46 40.60
CA PHE A 524 -16.78 4.08 39.46
C PHE A 524 -15.81 4.87 38.57
N PHE A 525 -14.93 5.67 39.18
CA PHE A 525 -13.91 6.42 38.46
C PHE A 525 -12.98 5.49 37.67
N MET A 526 -12.49 4.42 38.31
CA MET A 526 -11.65 3.43 37.64
C MET A 526 -12.40 2.78 36.47
N LEU A 527 -13.62 2.26 36.68
CA LEU A 527 -14.38 1.63 35.60
C LEU A 527 -14.65 2.59 34.44
N PHE A 528 -15.02 3.84 34.72
CA PHE A 528 -15.26 4.84 33.70
C PHE A 528 -13.99 5.12 32.88
N ASP A 529 -12.87 5.41 33.54
CA ASP A 529 -11.60 5.70 32.86
C ASP A 529 -11.06 4.48 32.11
N MET A 530 -11.20 3.28 32.68
CA MET A 530 -10.82 2.05 32.04
C MET A 530 -11.60 1.86 30.73
N ILE A 531 -12.91 2.05 30.76
CA ILE A 531 -13.76 1.93 29.56
C ILE A 531 -13.38 3.00 28.52
N VAL A 532 -13.27 4.26 28.92
CA VAL A 532 -12.90 5.37 28.01
C VAL A 532 -11.53 5.12 27.38
N SER A 533 -10.56 4.69 28.18
CA SER A 533 -9.21 4.38 27.70
C SER A 533 -9.19 3.15 26.81
N SER A 534 -9.94 2.09 27.11
CA SER A 534 -10.03 0.91 26.25
C SER A 534 -10.71 1.20 24.92
N VAL A 535 -11.71 2.08 24.90
CA VAL A 535 -12.35 2.55 23.66
C VAL A 535 -11.38 3.40 22.85
N TRP A 536 -10.67 4.32 23.50
CA TRP A 536 -9.69 5.19 22.87
C TRP A 536 -8.52 4.40 22.29
N PHE A 537 -7.83 3.62 23.12
CA PHE A 537 -6.65 2.88 22.68
C PHE A 537 -6.98 1.66 21.83
N GLY A 538 -8.08 0.97 22.11
CA GLY A 538 -8.54 -0.17 21.31
C GLY A 538 -8.86 0.20 19.86
N PHE A 539 -9.15 1.48 19.58
CA PHE A 539 -9.31 1.99 18.23
C PHE A 539 -8.00 1.96 17.41
N PHE A 540 -6.85 2.17 18.07
CA PHE A 540 -5.53 2.22 17.44
C PHE A 540 -4.78 0.88 17.50
N ILE A 541 -5.33 -0.13 18.16
CA ILE A 541 -4.76 -1.48 18.22
C ILE A 541 -5.43 -2.33 17.13
N ASN A 542 -4.71 -2.58 16.04
CA ASN A 542 -5.13 -3.44 14.92
C ASN A 542 -4.12 -4.55 14.64
#